data_AF-A0A0A3XGV2-F1
#
_entry.id   AF-A0A0A3XGV2-F1
#
_cell.length_a   1.000
_cell.length_b   1.000
_cell.length_c   1.000
_cell.angle_alpha   90.00
_cell.angle_beta   90.00
_cell.angle_gamma   90.00
#
_symmetry.space_group_name_H-M   'P 1'
#
loop_
_entity.id
_entity.type
_entity.pdbx_description
1 polymer ?
#
loop_
_entity_poly.entity_id
_entity_poly.type
_entity_poly.pdbx_seq_one_letter_code
_entity_poly.pdbx_strand_id
1 'polypeptide(L)'
;MNAPHNPGGKTHLRLADGVTGDAMFAGPNGEYRLFLSRKWINLFNPHTKLPNNFVLWICMNPSIADANVDDPTVNRIIDFSMGWDFDGMVLMNCCDYRATYPEDLLKEGVVPCSKGNLPLIRNTAKEAQRIVCAWGNLHRDLVHHAVDVESALRADGHRLYCLGLNAGGSPKHPARLAGDTKLIEFKGVPA
;
A
#
# COMPACT_ATOMS: atom_id res chain seq x y z
N MET A 1 19.73 7.64 -21.81
CA MET A 1 19.02 7.15 -20.61
C MET A 1 18.00 8.20 -20.23
N ASN A 2 16.73 7.85 -20.14
CA ASN A 2 15.69 8.77 -19.70
C ASN A 2 15.86 9.06 -18.20
N ALA A 3 15.41 10.23 -17.74
CA ALA A 3 15.48 10.61 -16.34
C ALA A 3 14.59 9.69 -15.48
N PRO A 4 14.99 9.34 -14.24
CA PRO A 4 14.15 8.58 -13.32
C PRO A 4 12.81 9.28 -13.07
N HIS A 5 11.74 8.49 -12.93
CA HIS A 5 10.40 9.00 -12.65
C HIS A 5 10.34 9.67 -11.28
N ASN A 6 9.79 10.88 -11.25
CA ASN A 6 9.61 11.68 -10.04
C ASN A 6 8.11 11.77 -9.68
N PRO A 7 7.67 11.18 -8.55
CA PRO A 7 6.27 11.22 -8.13
C PRO A 7 5.88 12.56 -7.45
N GLY A 8 6.79 13.52 -7.27
CA GLY A 8 6.49 14.88 -6.79
C GLY A 8 6.46 15.08 -5.27
N GLY A 9 6.81 14.07 -4.47
CA GLY A 9 6.76 14.14 -3.02
C GLY A 9 7.99 14.84 -2.44
N LYS A 10 7.81 15.52 -1.30
CA LYS A 10 8.87 16.36 -0.69
C LYS A 10 9.42 15.83 0.64
N THR A 11 8.72 14.89 1.27
CA THR A 11 9.00 14.48 2.66
C THR A 11 9.65 13.11 2.72
N HIS A 12 10.98 13.07 2.71
CA HIS A 12 11.75 11.84 2.88
C HIS A 12 12.06 11.64 4.36
N LEU A 13 11.55 10.55 4.92
CA LEU A 13 11.82 10.14 6.29
C LEU A 13 12.82 8.98 6.27
N ARG A 14 13.82 9.03 7.16
CA ARG A 14 14.73 7.89 7.34
C ARG A 14 13.96 6.74 7.99
N LEU A 15 14.28 5.50 7.60
CA LEU A 15 13.78 4.33 8.32
C LEU A 15 14.16 4.41 9.80
N ALA A 16 13.24 4.00 10.67
CA ALA A 16 13.51 3.88 12.11
C ALA A 16 14.59 2.82 12.39
N ASP A 17 15.27 2.94 13.54
CA ASP A 17 16.28 1.97 13.94
C ASP A 17 15.68 0.57 14.06
N GLY A 18 16.39 -0.44 13.54
CA GLY A 18 15.91 -1.83 13.48
C GLY A 18 14.90 -2.11 12.36
N VAL A 19 14.45 -1.11 11.61
CA VAL A 19 13.60 -1.31 10.43
C VAL A 19 14.47 -1.50 9.17
N THR A 20 14.21 -2.57 8.44
CA THR A 20 14.78 -2.80 7.10
C THR A 20 13.68 -2.77 6.04
N GLY A 21 14.01 -2.30 4.84
CA GLY A 21 13.06 -2.10 3.75
C GLY A 21 13.49 -2.74 2.44
N ASP A 22 12.50 -3.11 1.62
CA ASP A 22 12.68 -3.50 0.22
C ASP A 22 11.58 -2.85 -0.64
N ALA A 23 11.87 -2.61 -1.91
CA ALA A 23 10.91 -2.05 -2.85
C ALA A 23 11.22 -2.55 -4.26
N MET A 24 10.17 -2.91 -4.99
CA MET A 24 10.30 -3.31 -6.40
C MET A 24 9.65 -2.27 -7.30
N PHE A 25 10.43 -1.79 -8.26
CA PHE A 25 10.00 -0.83 -9.26
C PHE A 25 9.91 -1.47 -10.64
N ALA A 26 9.04 -0.93 -11.48
CA ALA A 26 8.88 -1.35 -12.87
C ALA A 26 8.62 -0.14 -13.79
N GLY A 27 8.64 -0.41 -15.09
CA GLY A 27 8.56 0.61 -16.13
C GLY A 27 9.94 1.17 -16.51
N PRO A 28 10.07 1.81 -17.69
CA PRO A 28 11.35 2.24 -18.23
C PRO A 28 12.09 3.25 -17.35
N ASN A 29 11.35 4.01 -16.52
CA ASN A 29 11.92 5.01 -15.62
C ASN A 29 11.60 4.75 -14.15
N GLY A 30 11.06 3.57 -13.81
CA GLY A 30 10.61 3.27 -12.45
C GLY A 30 9.32 4.01 -12.09
N GLU A 31 8.40 4.16 -13.06
CA GLU A 31 7.10 4.81 -12.87
C GLU A 31 6.19 4.03 -11.93
N TYR A 32 6.35 2.71 -11.87
CA TYR A 32 5.52 1.84 -11.06
C TYR A 32 6.29 1.36 -9.83
N ARG A 33 5.66 1.37 -8.66
CA ARG A 33 6.16 0.68 -7.47
C ARG A 33 5.23 -0.48 -7.16
N LEU A 34 5.70 -1.68 -7.50
CA LEU A 34 4.93 -2.92 -7.43
C LEU A 34 4.67 -3.34 -5.98
N PHE A 35 5.66 -3.16 -5.09
CA PHE A 35 5.45 -3.30 -3.65
C PHE A 35 6.50 -2.49 -2.86
N LEU A 36 6.19 -2.27 -1.59
CA LEU A 36 7.10 -1.82 -0.55
C LEU A 36 7.00 -2.79 0.64
N SER A 37 8.10 -3.22 1.23
CA SER A 37 8.08 -3.98 2.48
C SER A 37 8.92 -3.33 3.57
N ARG A 38 8.55 -3.61 4.82
CA ARG A 38 9.26 -3.20 6.03
C ARG A 38 9.26 -4.37 7.00
N LYS A 39 10.38 -4.58 7.67
CA LYS A 39 10.61 -5.66 8.65
C LYS A 39 11.30 -5.08 9.87
N TRP A 40 10.90 -5.48 11.07
CA TRP A 40 11.48 -4.96 12.32
C TRP A 40 11.76 -6.00 13.40
N ILE A 41 11.40 -7.27 13.20
CA ILE A 41 11.84 -8.36 14.08
C ILE A 41 13.12 -9.00 13.50
N ASN A 42 14.14 -9.18 14.34
CA ASN A 42 15.49 -9.62 13.94
C ASN A 42 15.59 -11.13 13.58
N LEU A 43 14.49 -11.77 13.20
CA LEU A 43 14.46 -13.20 12.82
C LEU A 43 14.72 -13.44 11.33
N PHE A 44 15.07 -12.41 10.55
CA PHE A 44 15.15 -12.53 9.10
C PHE A 44 16.56 -12.85 8.61
N ASN A 45 16.66 -13.95 7.85
CA ASN A 45 17.75 -14.18 6.91
C ASN A 45 17.74 -13.03 5.87
N PRO A 46 18.91 -12.47 5.49
CA PRO A 46 18.99 -11.42 4.46
C PRO A 46 18.36 -11.78 3.10
N HIS A 47 18.03 -13.06 2.85
CA HIS A 47 17.36 -13.51 1.64
C HIS A 47 15.83 -13.55 1.71
N THR A 48 15.20 -13.36 2.87
CA THR A 48 13.73 -13.40 2.97
C THR A 48 13.14 -12.08 2.45
N LYS A 49 12.38 -12.10 1.35
CA LYS A 49 11.80 -10.88 0.74
C LYS A 49 10.58 -10.35 1.49
N LEU A 50 9.70 -11.23 1.97
CA LEU A 50 8.52 -10.89 2.77
C LEU A 50 8.76 -11.20 4.25
N PRO A 51 8.12 -10.48 5.20
CA PRO A 51 8.10 -10.90 6.61
C PRO A 51 7.22 -12.16 6.79
N ASN A 52 7.48 -12.98 7.81
CA ASN A 52 6.70 -14.21 8.05
C ASN A 52 5.28 -13.92 8.53
N ASN A 53 5.14 -13.00 9.49
CA ASN A 53 3.87 -12.54 10.03
C ASN A 53 3.69 -11.06 9.67
N PHE A 54 2.92 -10.78 8.61
CA PHE A 54 2.79 -9.42 8.08
C PHE A 54 1.36 -9.01 7.77
N VAL A 55 1.16 -7.69 7.81
CA VAL A 55 -0.02 -7.02 7.28
C VAL A 55 0.23 -6.59 5.84
N LEU A 56 -0.67 -6.96 4.93
CA LEU A 56 -0.76 -6.38 3.60
C LEU A 56 -1.66 -5.15 3.64
N TRP A 57 -1.09 -3.99 3.38
CA TRP A 57 -1.83 -2.74 3.22
C TRP A 57 -2.10 -2.47 1.75
N ILE A 58 -3.34 -2.12 1.44
CA ILE A 58 -3.79 -1.72 0.11
C ILE A 58 -4.22 -0.25 0.16
N CYS A 59 -3.34 0.64 -0.31
CA CYS A 59 -3.61 2.08 -0.43
C CYS A 59 -3.97 2.46 -1.88
N MET A 60 -4.17 3.75 -2.14
CA MET A 60 -4.56 4.18 -3.48
C MET A 60 -3.42 4.07 -4.49
N ASN A 61 -2.35 4.84 -4.28
CA ASN A 61 -1.20 4.87 -5.16
C ASN A 61 0.12 5.19 -4.41
N PRO A 62 1.27 4.71 -4.91
CA PRO A 62 2.57 5.00 -4.30
C PRO A 62 2.94 6.47 -4.37
N SER A 63 3.66 6.95 -3.35
CA SER A 63 4.37 8.23 -3.36
C SER A 63 5.88 8.00 -3.49
N ILE A 64 6.68 8.60 -2.60
CA ILE A 64 8.14 8.63 -2.67
C ILE A 64 8.84 7.47 -1.93
N ALA A 65 8.15 6.77 -1.02
CA ALA A 65 8.80 5.73 -0.21
C ALA A 65 9.37 4.57 -1.06
N ASP A 66 10.63 4.21 -0.77
CA ASP A 66 11.42 3.18 -1.45
C ASP A 66 12.09 2.22 -0.45
N ALA A 67 13.12 1.47 -0.84
CA ALA A 67 13.78 0.52 0.05
C ALA A 67 14.46 1.19 1.29
N ASN A 68 14.82 2.47 1.21
CA ASN A 68 15.65 3.17 2.19
C ASN A 68 14.97 4.41 2.82
N VAL A 69 13.87 4.90 2.24
CA VAL A 69 13.13 6.05 2.78
C VAL A 69 11.64 5.76 2.93
N ASP A 70 11.06 6.35 3.97
CA ASP A 70 9.64 6.39 4.25
C ASP A 70 9.04 7.76 3.91
N ASP A 71 7.71 7.79 3.87
CA ASP A 71 6.89 9.00 3.86
C ASP A 71 5.92 8.97 5.07
N PRO A 72 5.19 10.07 5.36
CA PRO A 72 4.28 10.12 6.52
C PRO A 72 3.22 9.01 6.54
N THR A 73 2.79 8.53 5.38
CA THR A 73 1.80 7.44 5.28
C THR A 73 2.44 6.13 5.70
N VAL A 74 3.63 5.83 5.20
CA VAL A 74 4.34 4.59 5.54
C VAL A 74 4.69 4.54 7.02
N ASN A 75 5.18 5.63 7.62
CA ASN A 75 5.43 5.67 9.06
C ASN A 75 4.19 5.35 9.88
N ARG A 76 3.03 5.93 9.52
CA ARG A 76 1.79 5.63 10.23
C ARG A 76 1.35 4.17 10.07
N ILE A 77 1.57 3.59 8.90
CA ILE A 77 1.30 2.17 8.63
C ILE A 77 2.23 1.26 9.46
N ILE A 78 3.49 1.63 9.60
CA ILE A 78 4.45 0.93 10.48
C ILE A 78 3.94 0.98 11.93
N ASP A 79 3.57 2.16 12.44
CA ASP A 79 3.07 2.33 13.81
C ASP A 79 1.87 1.40 14.09
N PHE A 80 0.88 1.37 13.20
CA PHE A 80 -0.28 0.49 13.34
C PHE A 80 0.12 -0.99 13.31
N SER A 81 0.98 -1.37 12.38
CA SER A 81 1.38 -2.76 12.19
C SER A 81 2.20 -3.28 13.38
N MET A 82 3.10 -2.46 13.94
CA MET A 82 3.81 -2.76 15.18
C MET A 82 2.84 -2.83 16.37
N GLY A 83 1.89 -1.89 16.48
CA GLY A 83 0.88 -1.87 17.54
C GLY A 83 -0.12 -3.02 17.51
N TRP A 84 -0.10 -3.85 16.46
CA TRP A 84 -0.88 -5.08 16.33
C TRP A 84 -0.01 -6.34 16.36
N ASP A 85 1.22 -6.23 16.84
CA ASP A 85 2.15 -7.35 17.05
C ASP A 85 2.51 -8.12 15.76
N PHE A 86 2.60 -7.43 14.62
CA PHE A 86 3.17 -8.00 13.39
C PHE A 86 4.68 -7.82 13.33
N ASP A 87 5.36 -8.64 12.53
CA ASP A 87 6.82 -8.61 12.37
C ASP A 87 7.28 -7.66 11.26
N GLY A 88 6.33 -7.25 10.43
CA GLY A 88 6.55 -6.41 9.27
C GLY A 88 5.24 -6.05 8.55
N MET A 89 5.39 -5.31 7.47
CA MET A 89 4.29 -4.98 6.56
C MET A 89 4.71 -5.09 5.10
N VAL A 90 3.72 -5.27 4.25
CA VAL A 90 3.81 -5.07 2.80
C VAL A 90 2.78 -4.02 2.42
N LEU A 91 3.18 -3.02 1.66
CA LEU A 91 2.32 -1.99 1.12
C LEU A 91 2.26 -2.12 -0.39
N MET A 92 1.04 -2.33 -0.87
CA MET A 92 0.69 -2.32 -2.29
C MET A 92 -0.46 -1.33 -2.51
N ASN A 93 -0.80 -1.11 -3.77
CA ASN A 93 -1.68 -0.03 -4.14
C ASN A 93 -2.68 -0.46 -5.23
N CYS A 94 -3.90 0.03 -5.17
CA CYS A 94 -4.91 -0.20 -6.21
C CYS A 94 -4.40 0.25 -7.59
N CYS A 95 -3.68 1.36 -7.63
CA CYS A 95 -2.89 1.85 -8.76
C CYS A 95 -1.42 1.86 -8.37
N ASP A 96 -0.55 1.12 -9.07
CA ASP A 96 0.88 1.03 -8.73
C ASP A 96 1.74 2.10 -9.43
N TYR A 97 1.16 2.98 -10.25
CA TYR A 97 1.85 4.16 -10.77
C TYR A 97 2.15 5.17 -9.65
N ARG A 98 3.40 5.59 -9.53
CA ARG A 98 3.87 6.48 -8.46
C ARG A 98 3.46 7.92 -8.73
N ALA A 99 2.67 8.49 -7.83
CA ALA A 99 2.27 9.89 -7.83
C ALA A 99 1.95 10.35 -6.40
N THR A 100 2.44 11.51 -5.99
CA THR A 100 2.11 12.05 -4.65
C THR A 100 0.67 12.54 -4.58
N TYR A 101 0.17 13.03 -5.72
CA TYR A 101 -1.15 13.58 -5.88
C TYR A 101 -1.99 12.61 -6.73
N PRO A 102 -3.08 12.02 -6.20
CA PRO A 102 -3.88 11.03 -6.94
C PRO A 102 -4.45 11.56 -8.26
N GLU A 103 -4.70 12.86 -8.39
CA GLU A 103 -5.13 13.52 -9.63
C GLU A 103 -4.12 13.37 -10.77
N ASP A 104 -2.83 13.16 -10.47
CA ASP A 104 -1.81 12.95 -11.49
C ASP A 104 -1.98 11.61 -12.21
N LEU A 105 -2.72 10.66 -11.63
CA LEU A 105 -3.09 9.39 -12.29
C LEU A 105 -4.04 9.60 -13.47
N LEU A 106 -4.70 10.76 -13.54
CA LEU A 106 -5.66 11.10 -14.59
C LEU A 106 -5.01 11.88 -15.75
N LYS A 107 -3.71 12.17 -15.67
CA LYS A 107 -2.99 12.89 -16.72
C LYS A 107 -2.87 12.03 -17.98
N GLU A 108 -2.88 12.71 -19.14
CA GLU A 108 -2.71 12.05 -20.43
C GLU A 108 -1.40 11.25 -20.48
N GLY A 109 -1.47 10.03 -21.01
CA GLY A 109 -0.32 9.12 -21.12
C GLY A 109 0.02 8.35 -19.84
N VAL A 110 -0.61 8.63 -18.70
CA VAL A 110 -0.46 7.83 -17.48
C VAL A 110 -1.35 6.59 -17.57
N VAL A 111 -0.77 5.44 -17.28
CA VAL A 111 -1.51 4.19 -17.04
C VAL A 111 -1.44 3.92 -15.54
N PRO A 112 -2.54 4.04 -14.77
CA PRO A 112 -2.50 3.95 -13.31
C PRO A 112 -2.02 2.61 -12.77
N CYS A 113 -2.27 1.54 -13.53
CA CYS A 113 -1.97 0.16 -13.13
C CYS A 113 -1.06 -0.51 -14.17
N SER A 114 0.06 -1.06 -13.72
CA SER A 114 0.83 -2.00 -14.49
C SER A 114 0.03 -3.30 -14.70
N LYS A 115 0.32 -4.03 -15.78
CA LYS A 115 -0.34 -5.31 -16.10
C LYS A 115 -0.21 -6.35 -14.98
N GLY A 116 0.85 -6.27 -14.18
CA GLY A 116 1.16 -7.22 -13.11
C GLY A 116 0.56 -6.88 -11.75
N ASN A 117 -0.07 -5.70 -11.60
CA ASN A 117 -0.48 -5.19 -10.29
C ASN A 117 -1.44 -6.13 -9.55
N LEU A 118 -2.63 -6.38 -10.13
CA LEU A 118 -3.65 -7.21 -9.49
C LEU A 118 -3.19 -8.67 -9.26
N PRO A 119 -2.54 -9.36 -10.23
CA PRO A 119 -1.97 -10.68 -9.96
C PRO A 119 -0.97 -10.71 -8.80
N LEU A 120 -0.12 -9.68 -8.68
CA LEU A 120 0.86 -9.59 -7.60
C LEU A 120 0.19 -9.35 -6.25
N ILE A 121 -0.85 -8.50 -6.20
CA ILE A 121 -1.65 -8.26 -4.99
C ILE A 121 -2.28 -9.57 -4.51
N ARG A 122 -2.95 -10.31 -5.41
CA ARG A 122 -3.57 -11.59 -5.08
C ARG A 122 -2.54 -12.62 -4.61
N ASN A 123 -1.37 -12.67 -5.24
CA ASN A 123 -0.32 -13.60 -4.82
C ASN A 123 0.20 -13.27 -3.42
N THR A 124 0.46 -12.00 -3.15
CA THR A 124 0.94 -11.52 -1.84
C THR A 124 -0.10 -11.73 -0.73
N ALA A 125 -1.38 -11.55 -1.05
CA ALA A 125 -2.49 -11.73 -0.13
C ALA A 125 -2.60 -13.16 0.45
N LYS A 126 -2.14 -14.18 -0.29
CA LYS A 126 -2.13 -15.58 0.17
C LYS A 126 -1.27 -15.81 1.40
N GLU A 127 -0.21 -15.03 1.55
CA GLU A 127 0.76 -15.16 2.64
C GLU A 127 0.50 -14.17 3.78
N ALA A 128 -0.33 -13.14 3.52
CA ALA A 128 -0.64 -12.10 4.48
C ALA A 128 -1.53 -12.62 5.61
N GLN A 129 -1.15 -12.32 6.85
CA GLN A 129 -1.94 -12.66 8.04
C GLN A 129 -3.13 -11.71 8.20
N ARG A 130 -3.03 -10.52 7.61
CA ARG A 130 -4.11 -9.54 7.56
C ARG A 130 -4.03 -8.66 6.33
N ILE A 131 -5.18 -8.30 5.77
CA ILE A 131 -5.29 -7.38 4.64
C ILE A 131 -6.07 -6.14 5.07
N VAL A 132 -5.45 -4.97 4.96
CA VAL A 132 -6.04 -3.69 5.38
C VAL A 132 -6.20 -2.76 4.18
N CYS A 133 -7.44 -2.41 3.89
CA CYS A 133 -7.84 -1.46 2.87
C CYS A 133 -7.76 -0.04 3.43
N ALA A 134 -7.12 0.86 2.68
CA ALA A 134 -6.69 2.17 3.17
C ALA A 134 -6.58 3.22 2.05
N TRP A 135 -7.34 3.08 0.97
CA TRP A 135 -7.21 3.92 -0.23
C TRP A 135 -7.83 5.32 -0.13
N GLY A 136 -8.57 5.64 0.93
CA GLY A 136 -9.12 6.99 1.14
C GLY A 136 -10.25 7.33 0.17
N ASN A 137 -10.53 8.64 0.04
CA ASN A 137 -11.48 9.12 -0.97
C ASN A 137 -10.82 9.09 -2.34
N LEU A 138 -11.52 8.49 -3.30
CA LEU A 138 -11.04 8.34 -4.66
C LEU A 138 -11.77 9.30 -5.59
N HIS A 139 -11.07 9.77 -6.62
CA HIS A 139 -11.73 10.36 -7.77
C HIS A 139 -12.64 9.30 -8.41
N ARG A 140 -13.82 9.70 -8.90
CA ARG A 140 -14.83 8.77 -9.45
C ARG A 140 -14.26 7.84 -10.52
N ASP A 141 -13.38 8.37 -11.37
CA ASP A 141 -12.79 7.64 -12.51
C ASP A 141 -11.74 6.60 -12.06
N LEU A 142 -11.31 6.65 -10.79
CA LEU A 142 -10.33 5.72 -10.20
C LEU A 142 -10.97 4.68 -9.26
N VAL A 143 -12.26 4.82 -8.94
CA VAL A 143 -12.98 3.93 -8.01
C VAL A 143 -12.92 2.47 -8.46
N HIS A 144 -13.02 2.24 -9.77
CA HIS A 144 -13.04 0.89 -10.33
C HIS A 144 -11.78 0.08 -9.99
N HIS A 145 -10.59 0.70 -9.91
CA HIS A 145 -9.36 0.01 -9.51
C HIS A 145 -9.43 -0.54 -8.08
N ALA A 146 -10.03 0.21 -7.15
CA ALA A 146 -10.23 -0.28 -5.79
C ALA A 146 -11.29 -1.38 -5.73
N VAL A 147 -12.38 -1.24 -6.49
CA VAL A 147 -13.43 -2.26 -6.60
C VAL A 147 -12.90 -3.57 -7.20
N ASP A 148 -12.05 -3.50 -8.22
CA ASP A 148 -11.45 -4.69 -8.86
C ASP A 148 -10.56 -5.44 -7.86
N VAL A 149 -9.70 -4.72 -7.12
CA VAL A 149 -8.84 -5.31 -6.08
C VAL A 149 -9.68 -5.92 -4.96
N GLU A 150 -10.67 -5.18 -4.44
CA GLU A 150 -11.57 -5.67 -3.40
C GLU A 150 -12.27 -6.96 -3.85
N SER A 151 -12.90 -6.92 -5.03
CA SER A 151 -13.68 -8.04 -5.56
C SER A 151 -12.82 -9.28 -5.78
N ALA A 152 -11.61 -9.10 -6.32
CA ALA A 152 -10.69 -10.20 -6.54
C ALA A 152 -10.23 -10.86 -5.22
N LEU A 153 -9.88 -10.04 -4.21
CA LEU A 153 -9.45 -10.56 -2.91
C LEU A 153 -10.59 -11.29 -2.18
N ARG A 154 -11.83 -10.78 -2.27
CA ARG A 154 -13.00 -11.48 -1.73
C ARG A 154 -13.30 -12.77 -2.48
N ALA A 155 -13.18 -12.79 -3.80
CA ALA A 155 -13.34 -13.99 -4.61
C ALA A 155 -12.31 -15.08 -4.25
N ASP A 156 -11.12 -14.66 -3.80
CA ASP A 156 -10.07 -15.55 -3.25
C ASP A 156 -10.33 -15.99 -1.80
N GLY A 157 -11.44 -15.56 -1.19
CA GLY A 157 -11.84 -15.95 0.17
C GLY A 157 -11.18 -15.13 1.28
N HIS A 158 -10.51 -14.02 0.95
CA HIS A 158 -9.87 -13.19 1.98
C HIS A 158 -10.87 -12.32 2.74
N ARG A 159 -10.63 -12.19 4.05
CA ARG A 159 -11.28 -11.18 4.90
C ARG A 159 -10.50 -9.88 4.79
N LEU A 160 -11.23 -8.79 4.58
CA LEU A 160 -10.66 -7.45 4.43
C LEU A 160 -10.97 -6.62 5.68
N TYR A 161 -10.05 -5.73 6.03
CA TYR A 161 -10.16 -4.85 7.19
C TYR A 161 -9.93 -3.40 6.79
N CYS A 162 -10.34 -2.46 7.64
CA CYS A 162 -10.04 -1.03 7.47
C CYS A 162 -10.01 -0.31 8.83
N LEU A 163 -9.56 0.94 8.82
CA LEU A 163 -9.52 1.81 10.01
C LEU A 163 -10.76 2.73 10.10
N GLY A 164 -11.90 2.23 9.59
CA GLY A 164 -13.13 3.00 9.43
C GLY A 164 -13.36 3.50 8.02
N LEU A 165 -14.56 4.05 7.79
CA LEU A 165 -15.04 4.49 6.48
C LEU A 165 -15.23 6.01 6.43
N ASN A 166 -14.99 6.60 5.26
CA ASN A 166 -15.45 7.94 4.93
C ASN A 166 -16.97 7.95 4.71
N ALA A 167 -17.58 9.13 4.59
CA ALA A 167 -19.02 9.28 4.36
C ALA A 167 -19.51 8.54 3.11
N GLY A 168 -18.68 8.47 2.06
CA GLY A 168 -18.96 7.71 0.83
C GLY A 168 -18.61 6.22 0.90
N GLY A 169 -18.36 5.66 2.09
CA GLY A 169 -18.12 4.23 2.28
C GLY A 169 -16.70 3.74 1.95
N SER A 170 -15.81 4.61 1.46
CA SER A 170 -14.41 4.23 1.19
C SER A 170 -13.61 4.08 2.50
N PRO A 171 -12.68 3.11 2.60
CA PRO A 171 -11.75 2.99 3.72
C PRO A 171 -10.94 4.26 3.95
N LYS A 172 -10.83 4.71 5.20
CA LYS A 172 -10.06 5.92 5.57
C LYS A 172 -8.57 5.75 5.27
N HIS A 173 -7.94 6.82 4.79
CA HIS A 173 -6.50 6.87 4.61
C HIS A 173 -5.79 7.00 5.98
N PRO A 174 -4.69 6.26 6.24
CA PRO A 174 -4.16 6.09 7.59
C PRO A 174 -3.44 7.33 8.11
N ALA A 175 -2.80 8.14 7.25
CA ALA A 175 -1.85 9.18 7.65
C ALA A 175 -2.37 10.22 8.69
N ARG A 176 -3.69 10.40 8.83
CA ARG A 176 -4.31 11.35 9.78
C ARG A 176 -5.11 10.68 10.90
N LEU A 177 -5.10 9.35 11.01
CA LEU A 177 -5.86 8.62 12.03
C LEU A 177 -5.05 8.48 13.31
N ALA A 178 -5.71 8.47 14.47
CA ALA A 178 -5.05 8.27 15.76
C ALA A 178 -4.44 6.86 15.86
N GLY A 179 -3.29 6.71 16.53
CA GLY A 179 -2.56 5.43 16.59
C GLY A 179 -3.31 4.29 17.28
N ASP A 180 -4.32 4.61 18.09
CA ASP A 180 -5.19 3.66 18.78
C ASP A 180 -6.47 3.31 17.99
N THR A 181 -6.61 3.84 16.76
CA THR A 181 -7.75 3.55 15.88
C THR A 181 -7.90 2.05 15.70
N LYS A 182 -9.09 1.53 16.06
CA LYS A 182 -9.36 0.10 16.01
C LYS A 182 -9.60 -0.37 14.58
N LEU A 183 -9.04 -1.53 14.29
CA LEU A 183 -9.28 -2.23 13.05
C LEU A 183 -10.68 -2.83 13.05
N ILE A 184 -11.44 -2.62 11.98
CA ILE A 184 -12.77 -3.19 11.79
C ILE A 184 -12.80 -4.02 10.51
N GLU A 185 -13.69 -5.01 10.45
CA GLU A 185 -13.91 -5.76 9.21
C GLU A 185 -14.53 -4.85 8.15
N PHE A 186 -13.90 -4.80 6.98
CA PHE A 186 -14.38 -4.07 5.81
C PHE A 186 -15.33 -4.96 5.04
N LYS A 187 -16.63 -4.63 5.06
CA LYS A 187 -17.69 -5.39 4.37
C LYS A 187 -17.93 -4.94 2.92
N GLY A 188 -17.23 -3.90 2.49
CA GLY A 188 -17.36 -3.27 1.19
C GLY A 188 -17.94 -1.86 1.29
N VAL A 189 -17.83 -1.11 0.20
CA VAL A 189 -18.53 0.18 0.07
C VAL A 189 -20.03 -0.12 0.07
N PRO A 190 -20.84 0.46 0.97
CA PRO A 190 -22.29 0.32 0.90
C PRO A 190 -22.76 0.77 -0.49
N ALA A 191 -23.53 -0.08 -1.16
CA ALA A 191 -24.16 0.23 -2.44
C ALA A 191 -25.20 1.36 -2.30
#